data_AF-A0A969K160-F1
#
_entry.id   AF-A0A969K160-F1
#
_cell.length_a   1.000
_cell.length_b   1.000
_cell.length_c   1.000
_cell.angle_alpha   90.00
_cell.angle_beta   90.00
_cell.angle_gamma   90.00
#
_symmetry.space_group_name_H-M   'P 1'
#
loop_
_entity.id
_entity.type
_entity.pdbx_description
1 polymer ?
#
loop_
_entity_poly.entity_id
_entity_poly.type
_entity_poly.pdbx_seq_one_letter_code
_entity_poly.pdbx_strand_id
1 'polypeptide(L)'
;MSQQTEEALSQARERTAELNILNEMGVAFAAAHETDQMLALIQTYASRLIGSTENFYIALYDDVTDEIAIHLFYKPGELVYSEKVENIIRRHSGNGVTEYVIHTRKPLLVNGDMEATAAMLGFEAIGARSKSWMGVPLIVGERTLGIIAMQSFSTLDLYDEYQMELLMSVASGAAIALESIRLLQQIQSRGRQEQILREVTERVYTAVDTESILRTAAQEINRHLGLETFIYLEEQAEPDPTTVAGGNGHN
;
A
#
# COMPACT_ATOMS: atom_id res chain seq x y z
N MET A 1 -51.22 -1.79 -15.02
CA MET A 1 -50.53 -0.49 -15.15
C MET A 1 -49.94 0.02 -13.83
N SER A 2 -50.54 -0.17 -12.64
CA SER A 2 -49.92 0.27 -11.36
C SER A 2 -48.62 -0.49 -11.02
N GLN A 3 -48.61 -1.82 -11.20
CA GLN A 3 -47.50 -2.68 -10.76
C GLN A 3 -46.18 -2.45 -11.53
N GLN A 4 -46.24 -2.27 -12.85
CA GLN A 4 -45.05 -1.95 -13.66
C GLN A 4 -44.47 -0.57 -13.34
N THR A 5 -45.32 0.40 -12.97
CA THR A 5 -44.86 1.74 -12.59
C THR A 5 -44.23 1.74 -11.20
N GLU A 6 -44.75 0.92 -10.26
CA GLU A 6 -44.17 0.74 -8.93
C GLU A 6 -42.81 0.03 -8.98
N GLU A 7 -42.68 -1.02 -9.79
CA GLU A 7 -41.40 -1.73 -10.01
C GLU A 7 -40.35 -0.81 -10.66
N ALA A 8 -40.71 -0.09 -11.72
CA ALA A 8 -39.81 0.86 -12.37
C ALA A 8 -39.37 2.00 -11.44
N LEU A 9 -40.27 2.48 -10.58
CA LEU A 9 -39.95 3.52 -9.60
C LEU A 9 -39.05 2.98 -8.48
N SER A 10 -39.21 1.72 -8.07
CA SER A 10 -38.32 1.07 -7.10
C SER A 10 -36.90 0.93 -7.64
N GLN A 11 -36.76 0.38 -8.85
CA GLN A 11 -35.45 0.25 -9.52
C GLN A 11 -34.78 1.60 -9.74
N ALA A 12 -35.54 2.63 -10.14
CA ALA A 12 -35.00 3.98 -10.30
C ALA A 12 -34.50 4.57 -8.96
N ARG A 13 -35.19 4.29 -7.85
CA ARG A 13 -34.79 4.74 -6.51
C ARG A 13 -33.53 4.03 -6.03
N GLU A 14 -33.44 2.72 -6.20
CA GLU A 14 -32.24 1.92 -5.88
C GLU A 14 -31.04 2.44 -6.66
N ARG A 15 -31.20 2.61 -7.98
CA ARG A 15 -30.12 3.13 -8.83
C ARG A 15 -29.67 4.54 -8.43
N THR A 16 -30.61 5.38 -8.02
CA THR A 16 -30.28 6.74 -7.52
C THR A 16 -29.51 6.67 -6.20
N ALA A 17 -29.91 5.76 -5.30
CA ALA A 17 -29.22 5.57 -4.02
C ALA A 17 -27.78 5.07 -4.23
N GLU A 18 -27.57 4.09 -5.12
CA GLU A 18 -26.25 3.61 -5.51
C GLU A 18 -25.37 4.74 -6.06
N LEU A 19 -25.89 5.52 -7.00
CA LEU A 19 -25.15 6.64 -7.60
C LEU A 19 -24.76 7.70 -6.57
N ASN A 20 -25.64 7.98 -5.61
CA ASN A 20 -25.33 8.90 -4.52
C ASN A 20 -24.19 8.36 -3.65
N ILE A 21 -24.21 7.07 -3.31
CA ILE A 21 -23.14 6.44 -2.53
C ILE A 21 -21.81 6.47 -3.32
N LEU A 22 -21.83 6.18 -4.62
CA LEU A 22 -20.64 6.25 -5.49
C LEU A 22 -20.08 7.68 -5.59
N ASN A 23 -20.95 8.69 -5.66
CA ASN A 23 -20.51 10.09 -5.69
C ASN A 23 -19.90 10.51 -4.35
N GLU A 24 -20.56 10.21 -3.24
CA GLU A 24 -20.02 10.44 -1.90
C GLU A 24 -18.66 9.75 -1.71
N MET A 25 -18.54 8.50 -2.17
CA MET A 25 -17.30 7.73 -2.15
C MET A 25 -16.20 8.46 -2.93
N GLY A 26 -16.48 8.94 -4.14
CA GLY A 26 -15.52 9.67 -4.96
C GLY A 26 -14.99 10.92 -4.25
N VAL A 27 -15.87 11.70 -3.61
CA VAL A 27 -15.48 12.88 -2.81
C VAL A 27 -14.64 12.48 -1.60
N ALA A 28 -15.06 11.47 -0.85
CA ALA A 28 -14.34 11.01 0.33
C ALA A 28 -12.94 10.45 0.00
N PHE A 29 -12.83 9.67 -1.07
CA PHE A 29 -11.57 9.11 -1.55
C PHE A 29 -10.60 10.20 -2.02
N ALA A 30 -11.10 11.23 -2.71
CA ALA A 30 -10.28 12.35 -3.16
C ALA A 30 -9.73 13.19 -2.00
N ALA A 31 -10.43 13.22 -0.86
CA ALA A 31 -10.02 13.94 0.34
C ALA A 31 -9.11 13.13 1.27
N ALA A 32 -8.89 11.84 1.00
CA ALA A 32 -8.04 10.99 1.82
C ALA A 32 -6.55 11.33 1.61
N HIS A 33 -5.80 11.38 2.71
CA HIS A 33 -4.36 11.71 2.69
C HIS A 33 -3.49 10.65 3.35
N GLU A 34 -4.10 9.70 4.04
CA GLU A 34 -3.43 8.63 4.77
C GLU A 34 -3.98 7.27 4.33
N THR A 35 -3.08 6.29 4.25
CA THR A 35 -3.43 4.93 3.80
C THR A 35 -4.47 4.29 4.72
N ASP A 36 -4.30 4.36 6.04
CA ASP A 36 -5.23 3.71 6.98
C ASP A 36 -6.63 4.34 6.93
N GLN A 37 -6.71 5.66 6.81
CA GLN A 37 -7.98 6.37 6.58
C GLN A 37 -8.64 5.89 5.29
N MET A 38 -7.86 5.77 4.21
CA MET A 38 -8.35 5.31 2.93
C MET A 38 -8.89 3.88 3.01
N LEU A 39 -8.19 2.96 3.66
CA LEU A 39 -8.63 1.58 3.87
C LEU A 39 -9.96 1.51 4.64
N ALA A 40 -10.14 2.34 5.66
CA ALA A 40 -11.39 2.43 6.41
C ALA A 40 -12.55 2.92 5.54
N LEU A 41 -12.30 3.92 4.68
CA LEU A 41 -13.30 4.41 3.73
C LEU A 41 -13.70 3.33 2.72
N ILE A 42 -12.73 2.57 2.19
CA ILE A 42 -13.01 1.45 1.28
C ILE A 42 -13.98 0.46 1.93
N GLN A 43 -13.68 0.02 3.16
CA GLN A 43 -14.55 -0.91 3.90
C GLN A 43 -15.95 -0.32 4.12
N THR A 44 -16.03 0.96 4.47
CA THR A 44 -17.29 1.65 4.74
C THR A 44 -18.17 1.69 3.49
N TYR A 45 -17.62 2.15 2.36
CA TYR A 45 -18.38 2.29 1.13
C TYR A 45 -18.70 0.95 0.46
N ALA A 46 -17.79 -0.04 0.53
CA ALA A 46 -18.08 -1.40 0.12
C ALA A 46 -19.25 -1.99 0.92
N SER A 47 -19.25 -1.80 2.25
CA SER A 47 -20.35 -2.26 3.10
C SER A 47 -21.68 -1.58 2.79
N ARG A 48 -21.66 -0.27 2.51
CA ARG A 48 -22.87 0.49 2.15
C ARG A 48 -23.44 0.09 0.78
N LEU A 49 -22.59 -0.20 -0.20
CA LEU A 49 -23.02 -0.58 -1.55
C LEU A 49 -23.50 -2.03 -1.62
N ILE A 50 -22.83 -2.94 -0.93
CA ILE A 50 -23.08 -4.38 -1.05
C ILE A 50 -24.09 -4.87 0.00
N GLY A 51 -24.23 -4.17 1.13
CA GLY A 51 -25.19 -4.48 2.20
C GLY A 51 -24.81 -5.66 3.09
N SER A 52 -24.21 -6.73 2.55
CA SER A 52 -23.87 -7.96 3.29
C SER A 52 -22.36 -8.16 3.42
N THR A 53 -21.75 -7.57 4.45
CA THR A 53 -20.32 -7.75 4.76
C THR A 53 -20.13 -8.63 6.00
N GLU A 54 -19.96 -9.94 5.79
CA GLU A 54 -19.70 -10.88 6.90
C GLU A 54 -18.21 -11.01 7.23
N ASN A 55 -17.33 -11.07 6.24
CA ASN A 55 -15.90 -10.98 6.46
C ASN A 55 -15.34 -10.19 5.29
N PHE A 56 -14.50 -9.21 5.57
CA PHE A 56 -13.96 -8.32 4.58
C PHE A 56 -12.49 -8.10 4.90
N TYR A 57 -11.63 -8.13 3.89
CA TYR A 57 -10.23 -7.80 4.07
C TYR A 57 -9.65 -7.04 2.89
N ILE A 58 -8.63 -6.23 3.18
CA ILE A 58 -7.82 -5.54 2.19
C ILE A 58 -6.39 -5.99 2.38
N ALA A 59 -5.80 -6.49 1.31
CA ALA A 59 -4.39 -6.82 1.25
C ALA A 59 -3.71 -5.91 0.23
N LEU A 60 -2.61 -5.27 0.62
CA LEU A 60 -1.78 -4.49 -0.29
C LEU A 60 -0.60 -5.34 -0.76
N TYR A 61 -0.20 -5.16 -2.01
CA TYR A 61 0.86 -5.89 -2.68
C TYR A 61 1.98 -4.93 -3.06
N ASP A 62 3.20 -5.32 -2.71
CA ASP A 62 4.43 -4.66 -3.15
C ASP A 62 5.05 -5.48 -4.29
N ASP A 63 5.06 -4.89 -5.49
CA ASP A 63 5.59 -5.51 -6.71
C ASP A 63 7.12 -5.56 -6.76
N VAL A 64 7.81 -4.82 -5.89
CA VAL A 64 9.27 -4.80 -5.80
C VAL A 64 9.77 -5.89 -4.86
N THR A 65 9.14 -6.06 -3.69
CA THR A 65 9.53 -7.07 -2.70
C THR A 65 8.79 -8.41 -2.88
N ASP A 66 7.78 -8.45 -3.75
CA ASP A 66 6.87 -9.59 -3.92
C ASP A 66 6.24 -9.99 -2.57
N GLU A 67 5.77 -8.98 -1.84
CA GLU A 67 5.17 -9.14 -0.51
C GLU A 67 3.70 -8.72 -0.52
N ILE A 68 2.91 -9.45 0.24
CA ILE A 68 1.50 -9.15 0.51
C ILE A 68 1.35 -8.88 2.00
N ALA A 69 0.67 -7.79 2.31
CA ALA A 69 0.35 -7.41 3.68
C ALA A 69 -1.16 -7.17 3.83
N ILE A 70 -1.78 -7.92 4.74
CA ILE A 70 -3.18 -7.71 5.10
C ILE A 70 -3.24 -6.49 6.04
N HIS A 71 -3.76 -5.38 5.53
CA HIS A 71 -3.80 -4.11 6.26
C HIS A 71 -5.13 -3.89 6.98
N LEU A 72 -6.21 -4.50 6.50
CA LEU A 72 -7.53 -4.39 7.14
C LEU A 72 -8.21 -5.75 7.14
N PHE A 73 -8.77 -6.12 8.28
CA PHE A 73 -9.68 -7.26 8.43
C PHE A 73 -10.92 -6.81 9.23
N TYR A 74 -12.10 -7.07 8.68
CA TYR A 74 -13.38 -6.75 9.28
C TYR A 74 -14.23 -8.02 9.41
N LYS A 75 -14.79 -8.20 10.61
CA LYS A 75 -15.80 -9.20 10.93
C LYS A 75 -16.89 -8.52 11.77
N PRO A 76 -18.19 -8.84 11.60
CA PRO A 76 -19.25 -8.32 12.44
C PRO A 76 -18.94 -8.51 13.93
N GLY A 77 -18.94 -7.38 14.66
CA GLY A 77 -18.60 -7.33 16.09
C GLY A 77 -17.11 -7.13 16.41
N GLU A 78 -16.22 -7.18 15.42
CA GLU A 78 -14.78 -7.02 15.59
C GLU A 78 -14.18 -6.23 14.42
N LEU A 79 -13.99 -4.93 14.63
CA LEU A 79 -13.30 -4.08 13.66
C LEU A 79 -11.84 -3.97 14.10
N VAL A 80 -10.97 -4.77 13.49
CA VAL A 80 -9.55 -4.82 13.86
C VAL A 80 -8.75 -3.97 12.87
N TYR A 81 -8.46 -2.75 13.30
CA TYR A 81 -7.45 -1.92 12.64
C TYR A 81 -6.06 -2.51 12.86
N SER A 82 -5.19 -2.34 11.87
CA SER A 82 -3.78 -2.78 11.86
C SER A 82 -3.01 -2.42 13.13
N GLU A 83 -3.34 -1.32 13.83
CA GLU A 83 -2.67 -0.95 15.08
C GLU A 83 -3.02 -1.83 16.29
N LYS A 84 -4.10 -2.61 16.23
CA LYS A 84 -4.52 -3.55 17.30
C LYS A 84 -4.41 -5.02 16.93
N VAL A 85 -4.11 -5.35 15.68
CA VAL A 85 -3.52 -6.66 15.37
C VAL A 85 -2.06 -6.55 15.74
N GLU A 86 -1.58 -7.28 16.74
CA GLU A 86 -0.15 -7.30 17.08
C GLU A 86 0.77 -7.71 15.92
N ASN A 87 0.25 -8.08 14.74
CA ASN A 87 1.03 -8.28 13.53
C ASN A 87 0.21 -7.95 12.27
N ILE A 88 0.65 -6.95 11.49
CA ILE A 88 0.38 -6.96 10.04
C ILE A 88 0.82 -8.33 9.55
N ILE A 89 -0.09 -9.15 9.00
CA ILE A 89 0.30 -10.41 8.38
C ILE A 89 0.96 -10.04 7.05
N ARG A 90 2.26 -9.81 7.11
CA ARG A 90 3.13 -9.64 5.95
C ARG A 90 3.76 -10.99 5.62
N ARG A 91 3.70 -11.36 4.36
CA ARG A 91 4.30 -12.59 3.85
C ARG A 91 4.70 -12.39 2.39
N HIS A 92 5.67 -13.17 1.94
CA HIS A 92 5.93 -13.29 0.52
C HIS A 92 4.70 -13.85 -0.20
N SER A 93 4.58 -13.44 -1.47
CA SER A 93 3.58 -13.93 -2.40
C SER A 93 3.63 -15.44 -2.49
N GLY A 94 2.48 -16.07 -2.26
CA GLY A 94 2.32 -17.52 -2.37
C GLY A 94 1.58 -17.91 -3.64
N ASN A 95 0.78 -18.97 -3.56
CA ASN A 95 -0.11 -19.38 -4.65
C ASN A 95 -1.57 -19.48 -4.17
N GLY A 96 -2.01 -18.57 -3.29
CA GLY A 96 -3.38 -18.56 -2.77
C GLY A 96 -4.37 -17.86 -3.70
N VAL A 97 -5.64 -17.86 -3.30
CA VAL A 97 -6.72 -17.13 -4.01
C VAL A 97 -6.45 -15.61 -4.10
N THR A 98 -5.82 -15.04 -3.08
CA THR A 98 -5.41 -13.62 -3.06
C THR A 98 -4.39 -13.33 -4.15
N GLU A 99 -3.35 -14.15 -4.25
CA GLU A 99 -2.32 -14.05 -5.29
C GLU A 99 -2.88 -14.28 -6.68
N TYR A 100 -3.78 -15.24 -6.82
CA TYR A 100 -4.45 -15.48 -8.09
C TYR A 100 -5.13 -14.20 -8.61
N VAL A 101 -5.88 -13.48 -7.77
CA VAL A 101 -6.51 -12.21 -8.17
C VAL A 101 -5.46 -11.13 -8.46
N ILE A 102 -4.40 -11.03 -7.65
CA ILE A 102 -3.32 -10.04 -7.84
C ILE A 102 -2.63 -10.23 -9.20
N HIS A 103 -2.22 -11.46 -9.49
CA HIS A 103 -1.38 -11.80 -10.64
C HIS A 103 -2.17 -11.86 -11.94
N THR A 104 -3.39 -12.39 -11.89
CA THR A 104 -4.26 -12.43 -13.08
C THR A 104 -4.88 -11.08 -13.40
N ARG A 105 -4.92 -10.16 -12.42
CA ARG A 105 -5.60 -8.85 -12.51
C ARG A 105 -7.09 -8.97 -12.85
N LYS A 106 -7.69 -10.11 -12.50
CA LYS A 106 -9.11 -10.40 -12.78
C LYS A 106 -9.86 -10.58 -11.46
N PRO A 107 -11.09 -10.05 -11.36
CA PRO A 107 -11.93 -10.35 -10.23
C PRO A 107 -12.30 -11.84 -10.25
N LEU A 108 -12.62 -12.39 -9.09
CA LEU A 108 -13.03 -13.77 -8.93
C LEU A 108 -14.19 -13.86 -7.94
N LEU A 109 -15.25 -14.54 -8.37
CA LEU A 109 -16.40 -14.90 -7.56
C LEU A 109 -16.45 -16.43 -7.42
N VAL A 110 -16.53 -16.91 -6.19
CA VAL A 110 -16.61 -18.33 -5.86
C VAL A 110 -17.77 -18.54 -4.90
N ASN A 111 -18.80 -19.22 -5.37
CA ASN A 111 -19.86 -19.75 -4.53
C ASN A 111 -19.77 -21.27 -4.50
N GLY A 112 -19.72 -21.84 -3.29
CA GLY A 112 -19.59 -23.28 -3.08
C GLY A 112 -18.15 -23.73 -2.84
N ASP A 113 -17.66 -24.63 -3.70
CA ASP A 113 -16.44 -25.39 -3.47
C ASP A 113 -15.19 -24.62 -3.93
N MET A 114 -14.50 -24.01 -2.97
CA MET A 114 -13.25 -23.27 -3.18
C MET A 114 -12.14 -24.21 -3.65
N GLU A 115 -12.04 -25.43 -3.11
CA GLU A 115 -11.02 -26.41 -3.49
C GLU A 115 -11.17 -26.86 -4.96
N ALA A 116 -12.38 -27.14 -5.40
CA ALA A 116 -12.65 -27.49 -6.80
C ALA A 116 -12.30 -26.33 -7.74
N THR A 117 -12.64 -25.10 -7.34
CA THR A 117 -12.30 -23.88 -8.09
C THR A 117 -10.80 -23.66 -8.15
N ALA A 118 -10.10 -23.85 -7.03
CA ALA A 118 -8.65 -23.74 -6.91
C ALA A 118 -7.93 -24.72 -7.83
N ALA A 119 -8.36 -25.99 -7.83
CA ALA A 119 -7.81 -27.03 -8.71
C ALA A 119 -8.01 -26.71 -10.21
N MET A 120 -9.15 -26.11 -10.57
CA MET A 120 -9.45 -25.72 -11.95
C MET A 120 -8.67 -24.50 -12.41
N LEU A 121 -8.47 -23.50 -11.53
CA LEU A 121 -7.83 -22.23 -11.85
C LEU A 121 -6.32 -22.20 -11.54
N GLY A 122 -5.80 -23.24 -10.89
CA GLY A 122 -4.35 -23.42 -10.66
C GLY A 122 -3.79 -22.70 -9.44
N PHE A 123 -4.62 -22.42 -8.43
CA PHE A 123 -4.18 -21.86 -7.14
C PHE A 123 -4.44 -22.85 -5.99
N GLU A 124 -3.96 -22.54 -4.79
CA GLU A 124 -4.15 -23.31 -3.57
C GLU A 124 -5.26 -22.69 -2.71
N ALA A 125 -6.21 -23.53 -2.28
CA ALA A 125 -7.23 -23.14 -1.32
C ALA A 125 -6.62 -23.07 0.09
N ILE A 126 -6.09 -21.91 0.46
CA ILE A 126 -5.43 -21.66 1.74
C ILE A 126 -6.40 -20.96 2.69
N GLY A 127 -6.44 -21.42 3.95
CA GLY A 127 -7.22 -20.80 5.02
C GLY A 127 -8.54 -21.52 5.32
N ALA A 128 -9.46 -20.82 5.96
CA ALA A 128 -10.76 -21.38 6.33
C ALA A 128 -11.68 -21.49 5.11
N ARG A 129 -12.43 -22.60 5.03
CA ARG A 129 -13.40 -22.87 3.95
C ARG A 129 -14.58 -21.91 4.01
N SER A 130 -14.58 -20.90 3.15
CA SER A 130 -15.73 -20.02 2.90
C SER A 130 -16.76 -20.70 2.01
N LYS A 131 -18.04 -20.42 2.24
CA LYS A 131 -19.14 -20.84 1.36
C LYS A 131 -19.37 -19.88 0.19
N SER A 132 -19.07 -18.60 0.41
CA SER A 132 -19.05 -17.57 -0.63
C SER A 132 -17.79 -16.73 -0.47
N TRP A 133 -17.14 -16.43 -1.58
CA TRP A 133 -15.94 -15.61 -1.64
C TRP A 133 -15.97 -14.75 -2.90
N MET A 134 -15.65 -13.48 -2.75
CA MET A 134 -15.59 -12.52 -3.85
C MET A 134 -14.37 -11.63 -3.64
N GLY A 135 -13.52 -11.51 -4.65
CA GLY A 135 -12.33 -10.68 -4.60
C GLY A 135 -12.13 -9.89 -5.88
N VAL A 136 -11.75 -8.63 -5.73
CA VAL A 136 -11.45 -7.73 -6.84
C VAL A 136 -10.07 -7.11 -6.66
N PRO A 137 -9.31 -6.93 -7.76
CA PRO A 137 -7.98 -6.33 -7.68
C PRO A 137 -8.04 -4.80 -7.58
N LEU A 138 -7.10 -4.21 -6.84
CA LEU A 138 -6.84 -2.77 -6.82
C LEU A 138 -5.80 -2.45 -7.90
N ILE A 139 -6.22 -1.93 -9.05
CA ILE A 139 -5.34 -1.75 -10.22
C ILE A 139 -5.19 -0.27 -10.57
N VAL A 140 -3.96 0.17 -10.83
CA VAL A 140 -3.65 1.47 -11.45
C VAL A 140 -2.70 1.26 -12.62
N GLY A 141 -3.18 1.60 -13.83
CA GLY A 141 -2.44 1.31 -15.07
C GLY A 141 -2.14 -0.19 -15.16
N GLU A 142 -0.86 -0.54 -15.28
CA GLU A 142 -0.39 -1.92 -15.37
C GLU A 142 -0.01 -2.53 -13.99
N ARG A 143 -0.14 -1.78 -12.90
CA ARG A 143 0.26 -2.21 -11.56
C ARG A 143 -0.93 -2.63 -10.72
N THR A 144 -0.80 -3.75 -10.03
CA THR A 144 -1.75 -4.19 -9.00
C THR A 144 -1.23 -3.72 -7.65
N LEU A 145 -2.00 -2.90 -6.95
CA LEU A 145 -1.67 -2.39 -5.61
C LEU A 145 -2.09 -3.34 -4.49
N GLY A 146 -2.94 -4.33 -4.80
CA GLY A 146 -3.52 -5.22 -3.81
C GLY A 146 -4.88 -5.78 -4.23
N ILE A 147 -5.68 -6.20 -3.25
CA ILE A 147 -7.05 -6.69 -3.45
C ILE A 147 -7.99 -6.19 -2.37
N ILE A 148 -9.27 -6.12 -2.72
CA ILE A 148 -10.38 -6.11 -1.77
C ILE A 148 -11.08 -7.47 -1.88
N ALA A 149 -11.32 -8.12 -0.75
CA ALA A 149 -12.02 -9.39 -0.73
C ALA A 149 -13.07 -9.45 0.37
N MET A 150 -14.12 -10.20 0.07
CA MET A 150 -15.29 -10.43 0.90
C MET A 150 -15.61 -11.91 0.93
N GLN A 151 -15.97 -12.43 2.10
CA GLN A 151 -16.28 -13.84 2.24
C GLN A 151 -17.32 -14.10 3.32
N SER A 152 -18.11 -15.14 3.10
CA SER A 152 -19.05 -15.71 4.06
C SER A 152 -18.66 -17.15 4.38
N PHE A 153 -18.66 -17.48 5.67
CA PHE A 153 -18.50 -18.86 6.14
C PHE A 153 -19.86 -19.52 6.40
N SER A 154 -20.91 -18.74 6.62
CA SER A 154 -22.26 -19.21 6.97
C SER A 154 -23.17 -19.38 5.76
N THR A 155 -23.05 -18.50 4.77
CA THR A 155 -24.04 -18.25 3.72
C THR A 155 -23.47 -18.64 2.36
N LEU A 156 -24.17 -19.51 1.65
CA LEU A 156 -23.88 -19.90 0.27
C LEU A 156 -24.59 -18.91 -0.67
N ASP A 157 -24.01 -18.67 -1.85
CA ASP A 157 -24.55 -17.76 -2.87
C ASP A 157 -24.84 -16.35 -2.35
N LEU A 158 -24.05 -15.87 -1.39
CA LEU A 158 -24.23 -14.53 -0.81
C LEU A 158 -23.87 -13.41 -1.79
N TYR A 159 -22.95 -13.68 -2.71
CA TYR A 159 -22.44 -12.70 -3.67
C TYR A 159 -22.72 -13.16 -5.09
N ASP A 160 -23.14 -12.23 -5.94
CA ASP A 160 -23.36 -12.41 -7.37
C ASP A 160 -22.49 -11.45 -8.19
N GLU A 161 -22.63 -11.53 -9.52
CA GLU A 161 -21.94 -10.67 -10.46
C GLU A 161 -22.24 -9.17 -10.25
N TYR A 162 -23.46 -8.84 -9.82
CA TYR A 162 -23.84 -7.45 -9.59
C TYR A 162 -23.16 -6.89 -8.33
N GLN A 163 -23.06 -7.66 -7.23
CA GLN A 163 -22.23 -7.23 -6.09
C GLN A 163 -20.74 -7.13 -6.46
N MET A 164 -20.25 -7.99 -7.37
CA MET A 164 -18.88 -7.90 -7.87
C MET A 164 -18.64 -6.63 -8.68
N GLU A 165 -19.56 -6.23 -9.56
CA GLU A 165 -19.50 -4.97 -10.30
C GLU A 165 -19.48 -3.73 -9.38
N LEU A 166 -20.30 -3.74 -8.33
CA LEU A 166 -20.28 -2.69 -7.31
C LEU A 166 -18.94 -2.65 -6.58
N LEU A 167 -18.39 -3.81 -6.19
CA LEU A 167 -17.09 -3.88 -5.51
C LEU A 167 -15.94 -3.43 -6.42
N MET A 168 -15.98 -3.76 -7.72
CA MET A 168 -15.02 -3.26 -8.70
C MET A 168 -15.06 -1.73 -8.85
N SER A 169 -16.24 -1.13 -8.73
CA SER A 169 -16.39 0.34 -8.76
C SER A 169 -15.69 0.98 -7.55
N VAL A 170 -15.82 0.36 -6.37
CA VAL A 170 -15.08 0.76 -5.17
C VAL A 170 -13.57 0.59 -5.39
N ALA A 171 -13.15 -0.57 -5.88
CA ALA A 171 -11.74 -0.90 -6.10
C ALA A 171 -11.05 0.07 -7.08
N SER A 172 -11.76 0.45 -8.15
CA SER A 172 -11.24 1.37 -9.17
C SER A 172 -10.98 2.76 -8.59
N GLY A 173 -11.95 3.33 -7.87
CA GLY A 173 -11.76 4.61 -7.18
C GLY A 173 -10.70 4.53 -6.10
N ALA A 174 -10.66 3.41 -5.37
CA ALA A 174 -9.72 3.18 -4.28
C ALA A 174 -8.28 3.11 -4.75
N ALA A 175 -8.02 2.38 -5.83
CA ALA A 175 -6.68 2.21 -6.38
C ALA A 175 -6.07 3.55 -6.80
N ILE A 176 -6.85 4.41 -7.46
CA ILE A 176 -6.43 5.76 -7.86
C ILE A 176 -6.07 6.61 -6.63
N ALA A 177 -6.91 6.60 -5.60
CA ALA A 177 -6.69 7.37 -4.38
C ALA A 177 -5.47 6.86 -3.59
N LEU A 178 -5.31 5.54 -3.45
CA LEU A 178 -4.14 4.92 -2.80
C LEU A 178 -2.84 5.29 -3.52
N GLU A 179 -2.83 5.26 -4.86
CA GLU A 179 -1.67 5.69 -5.63
C GLU A 179 -1.38 7.19 -5.45
N SER A 180 -2.41 8.03 -5.41
CA SER A 180 -2.27 9.47 -5.12
C SER A 180 -1.63 9.70 -3.75
N ILE A 181 -2.12 9.01 -2.71
CA ILE A 181 -1.56 9.08 -1.35
C ILE A 181 -0.09 8.66 -1.37
N ARG A 182 0.25 7.54 -2.02
CA ARG A 182 1.63 7.04 -2.15
C ARG A 182 2.54 8.08 -2.83
N LEU A 183 2.08 8.68 -3.94
CA LEU A 183 2.84 9.69 -4.67
C LEU A 183 3.03 10.97 -3.85
N LEU A 184 1.99 11.44 -3.15
CA LEU A 184 2.07 12.60 -2.26
C LEU A 184 3.07 12.38 -1.13
N GLN A 185 3.03 11.19 -0.50
CA GLN A 185 3.99 10.81 0.54
C GLN A 185 5.43 10.76 0.00
N GLN A 186 5.64 10.24 -1.21
CA GLN A 186 6.95 10.25 -1.86
C GLN A 186 7.46 11.66 -2.13
N ILE A 187 6.60 12.56 -2.62
CA ILE A 187 6.96 13.97 -2.86
C ILE A 187 7.34 14.65 -1.55
N GLN A 188 6.53 14.49 -0.50
CA GLN A 188 6.81 15.06 0.83
C GLN A 188 8.12 14.52 1.43
N SER A 189 8.37 13.22 1.28
CA SER A 189 9.62 12.61 1.76
C SER A 189 10.84 13.19 1.04
N ARG A 190 10.78 13.35 -0.29
CA ARG A 190 11.87 13.96 -1.08
C ARG A 190 12.09 15.43 -0.70
N GLY A 191 11.02 16.21 -0.57
CA GLY A 191 11.10 17.61 -0.15
C GLY A 191 11.76 17.76 1.24
N ARG A 192 11.40 16.89 2.20
CA ARG A 192 12.06 16.84 3.52
C ARG A 192 13.55 16.52 3.40
N GLN A 193 13.93 15.55 2.57
CA GLN A 193 15.33 15.20 2.35
C GLN A 193 16.14 16.37 1.75
N GLU A 194 15.58 17.07 0.75
CA GLU A 194 16.22 18.24 0.15
C GLU A 194 16.39 19.40 1.14
N GLN A 195 15.38 19.64 1.99
CA GLN A 195 15.47 20.67 3.03
C GLN A 195 16.59 20.35 4.03
N ILE A 196 16.66 19.11 4.53
CA ILE A 196 17.73 18.67 5.43
C ILE A 196 19.09 18.85 4.75
N LEU A 197 19.22 18.46 3.48
CA LEU A 197 20.47 18.61 2.74
C LEU A 197 20.89 20.08 2.59
N ARG A 198 19.94 20.99 2.33
CA ARG A 198 20.22 22.44 2.27
C ARG A 198 20.66 22.98 3.62
N GLU A 199 19.97 22.63 4.70
CA GLU A 199 20.33 23.05 6.06
C GLU A 199 21.75 22.58 6.44
N VAL A 200 22.10 21.33 6.11
CA VAL A 200 23.46 20.80 6.30
C VAL A 200 24.46 21.58 5.45
N THR A 201 24.16 21.82 4.18
CA THR A 201 25.04 22.53 3.25
C THR A 201 25.30 23.97 3.71
N GLU A 202 24.27 24.71 4.11
CA GLU A 202 24.40 26.08 4.63
C GLU A 202 25.24 26.15 5.92
N ARG A 203 25.09 25.17 6.82
CA ARG A 203 25.90 25.08 8.04
C ARG A 203 27.35 24.73 7.74
N VAL A 204 27.60 23.88 6.74
CA VAL A 204 28.95 23.61 6.25
C VAL A 204 29.57 24.86 5.62
N TYR A 205 28.82 25.65 4.85
CA TYR A 205 29.33 26.89 4.25
C TYR A 205 29.54 28.04 5.23
N THR A 206 28.80 28.07 6.35
CA THR A 206 28.97 29.09 7.41
C THR A 206 30.01 28.69 8.46
N ALA A 207 30.50 27.45 8.44
CA ALA A 207 31.62 27.02 9.27
C ALA A 207 32.93 27.64 8.75
N VAL A 208 33.60 28.39 9.64
CA VAL A 208 34.68 29.33 9.30
C VAL A 208 36.06 28.64 9.17
N ASP A 209 36.17 27.36 9.55
CA ASP A 209 37.39 26.56 9.42
C ASP A 209 37.07 25.07 9.16
N THR A 210 38.05 24.32 8.62
CA THR A 210 37.91 22.90 8.24
C THR A 210 37.55 21.99 9.41
N GLU A 211 38.00 22.31 10.63
CA GLU A 211 37.69 21.52 11.83
C GLU A 211 36.22 21.74 12.25
N SER A 212 35.73 22.97 12.14
CA SER A 212 34.34 23.35 12.39
C SER A 212 33.38 22.70 11.39
N ILE A 213 33.77 22.57 10.12
CA ILE A 213 32.99 21.86 9.08
C ILE A 213 32.82 20.38 9.46
N LEU A 214 33.92 19.69 9.77
CA LEU A 214 33.89 18.25 10.05
C LEU A 214 33.17 17.94 11.36
N ARG A 215 33.34 18.79 12.37
CA ARG A 215 32.61 18.69 13.65
C ARG A 215 31.11 18.86 13.44
N THR A 216 30.71 19.82 12.60
CA THR A 216 29.29 20.04 12.25
C THR A 216 28.73 18.84 11.46
N ALA A 217 29.47 18.34 10.47
CA ALA A 217 29.06 17.18 9.69
C ALA A 217 28.88 15.92 10.56
N ALA A 218 29.82 15.64 11.48
CA ALA A 218 29.73 14.51 12.41
C ALA A 218 28.52 14.62 13.35
N GLN A 219 28.23 15.83 13.87
CA GLN A 219 27.09 16.06 14.75
C GLN A 219 25.75 15.87 14.03
N GLU A 220 25.64 16.28 12.76
CA GLU A 220 24.41 16.10 11.97
C GLU A 220 24.18 14.63 11.61
N ILE A 221 25.24 13.91 11.21
CA ILE A 221 25.17 12.46 10.95
C ILE A 221 24.71 11.73 12.21
N ASN A 222 25.30 12.03 13.38
CA ASN A 222 24.91 11.39 14.63
C ASN A 222 23.46 11.68 15.02
N ARG A 223 23.02 12.94 14.88
CA ARG A 223 21.66 13.36 15.24
C ARG A 223 20.59 12.74 14.34
N HIS A 224 20.85 12.61 13.04
CA HIS A 224 19.85 12.15 12.08
C HIS A 224 19.90 10.65 11.80
N LEU A 225 21.04 9.99 12.03
CA LEU A 225 21.22 8.57 11.73
C LEU A 225 21.40 7.71 12.99
N GLY A 226 21.50 8.32 14.18
CA GLY A 226 21.59 7.59 15.46
C GLY A 226 22.89 6.80 15.65
N LEU A 227 23.93 7.14 14.89
CA LEU A 227 25.24 6.48 14.93
C LEU A 227 26.23 7.33 15.75
N GLU A 228 27.25 6.70 16.33
CA GLU A 228 28.44 7.41 16.83
C GLU A 228 29.50 7.47 15.72
N THR A 229 29.60 8.61 15.04
CA THR A 229 30.51 8.82 13.92
C THR A 229 31.76 9.58 14.37
N PHE A 230 32.94 9.03 14.04
CA PHE A 230 34.24 9.68 14.23
C PHE A 230 34.83 10.03 12.85
N ILE A 231 35.23 11.29 12.67
CA ILE A 231 35.86 11.79 11.44
C ILE A 231 37.32 12.09 11.75
N TYR A 232 38.24 11.47 10.99
CA TYR A 232 39.68 11.70 11.09
C TYR A 232 40.18 12.49 9.87
N LEU A 233 41.00 13.51 10.13
CA LEU A 233 41.77 14.20 9.11
C LEU A 233 43.13 13.53 9.01
N GLU A 234 43.45 12.95 7.85
CA GLU A 234 44.79 12.46 7.55
C GLU A 234 45.62 13.62 6.98
N GLU A 235 46.55 14.13 7.79
CA GLU A 235 47.51 15.14 7.36
C GLU A 235 48.50 14.50 6.38
N GLN A 236 48.56 14.99 5.13
CA GLN A 236 49.56 14.51 4.19
C GLN A 236 50.95 14.85 4.73
N ALA A 237 51.72 13.82 5.08
CA ALA A 237 53.09 13.96 5.51
C ALA A 237 53.89 14.72 4.43
N GLU A 238 54.59 15.78 4.85
CA GLU A 238 55.58 16.44 3.98
C GLU A 238 56.54 15.38 3.41
N PRO A 239 56.89 15.47 2.12
CA PRO A 239 57.81 14.51 1.51
C PRO A 239 59.16 14.62 2.23
N ASP A 240 59.65 13.48 2.70
CA ASP A 240 60.93 13.35 3.41
C ASP A 240 62.05 14.08 2.63
N PRO A 241 62.67 15.14 3.22
CA PRO A 241 63.70 15.92 2.55
C PRO A 241 64.98 15.13 2.26
N THR A 242 65.07 13.86 2.69
CA THR A 242 66.22 13.00 2.39
C THR A 242 66.17 12.32 1.02
N THR A 243 65.10 12.49 0.23
CA THR A 243 65.05 11.97 -1.14
C THR A 243 65.69 12.90 -2.17
N VAL A 244 66.92 13.37 -1.90
CA VAL A 244 67.74 14.08 -2.89
C VAL A 244 68.48 13.06 -3.75
N ALA A 245 68.02 12.92 -5.00
CA ALA A 245 68.77 12.58 -6.20
C ALA A 245 70.12 11.84 -6.00
N GLY A 246 70.07 10.51 -5.97
CA GLY A 246 71.21 9.66 -6.31
C GLY A 246 71.40 9.58 -7.82
N GLY A 247 71.87 10.67 -8.44
CA GLY A 247 72.24 10.73 -9.85
C GLY A 247 73.74 10.93 -10.06
N ASN A 248 74.42 9.84 -10.43
CA ASN A 248 75.67 9.72 -11.21
C ASN A 248 77.03 10.10 -10.61
N GLY A 249 77.94 9.09 -10.63
CA GLY A 249 79.39 9.28 -10.60
C GLY A 249 80.21 7.98 -10.76
N HIS A 250 80.60 7.67 -12.01
CA HIS A 250 81.79 6.93 -12.47
C HIS A 250 82.02 5.47 -12.04
N ASN A 251 81.94 4.52 -12.99
CA ASN A 251 83.05 4.14 -13.87
C ASN A 251 82.56 3.33 -15.09
#